data_AF-A0A929ULV4-F1
#
_entry.id   AF-A0A929ULV4-F1
#
_cell.length_a   1.000
_cell.length_b   1.000
_cell.length_c   1.000
_cell.angle_alpha   90.00
_cell.angle_beta   90.00
_cell.angle_gamma   90.00
#
_symmetry.space_group_name_H-M   'P 1'
#
loop_
_entity.id
_entity.type
_entity.pdbx_description
1 polymer ?
#
loop_
_entity_poly.entity_id
_entity_poly.type
_entity_poly.pdbx_seq_one_letter_code
_entity_poly.pdbx_strand_id
1 'polypeptide(L)' 'MYINRSEYKYLLPLKDACELQHKLDLLLQRDAHCLQAPYRIRSLYFDTPDNRDYHENLAGLECRRKIRLRT' A
#
# COMPACT_ATOMS: atom_id res chain seq x y z
N MET A 1 -18.04 -20.74 -9.02
CA MET A 1 -16.76 -20.79 -8.31
C MET A 1 -16.58 -19.46 -7.58
N TYR A 2 -16.67 -19.43 -6.25
CA TYR A 2 -16.49 -18.21 -5.48
C TYR A 2 -14.99 -17.97 -5.25
N ILE A 3 -14.48 -16.81 -5.64
CA ILE A 3 -13.10 -16.40 -5.37
C ILE A 3 -13.12 -15.55 -4.10
N ASN A 4 -12.44 -16.03 -3.05
CA ASN A 4 -12.25 -15.27 -1.83
C ASN A 4 -10.90 -14.53 -1.87
N ARG A 5 -10.90 -13.24 -1.50
CA ARG A 5 -9.70 -12.41 -1.45
C ARG A 5 -9.44 -11.98 -0.02
N SER A 6 -8.21 -12.15 0.43
CA SER A 6 -7.75 -11.66 1.73
C SER A 6 -6.49 -10.82 1.54
N GLU A 7 -6.32 -9.82 2.40
CA GLU A 7 -5.17 -8.93 2.42
C GLU A 7 -4.63 -8.84 3.86
N TYR A 8 -3.35 -9.17 4.05
CA TYR A 8 -2.67 -9.11 5.33
C TYR A 8 -1.54 -8.09 5.29
N LYS A 9 -1.36 -7.34 6.38
CA LYS A 9 -0.34 -6.29 6.51
C LYS A 9 0.55 -6.58 7.71
N TYR A 10 1.85 -6.43 7.52
CA TYR A 10 2.86 -6.70 8.55
C TYR A 10 3.77 -5.48 8.71
N LEU A 11 4.13 -5.16 9.94
CA LEU A 11 5.27 -4.29 10.21
C LEU A 11 6.53 -5.12 9.98
N LEU A 12 7.47 -4.58 9.20
CA LEU A 12 8.66 -5.30 8.79
C LEU A 12 9.92 -4.45 8.99
N PRO A 13 10.92 -4.93 9.75
CA PRO A 13 12.23 -4.30 9.81
C PRO A 13 12.89 -4.24 8.44
N LEU A 14 13.72 -3.21 8.20
CA LEU A 14 14.35 -3.01 6.89
C LEU A 14 15.22 -4.20 6.46
N LYS A 15 15.95 -4.82 7.40
CA LYS A 15 16.78 -5.99 7.12
C LYS A 15 15.93 -7.16 6.57
N ASP A 16 14.85 -7.48 7.25
CA ASP A 16 13.95 -8.55 6.88
C ASP A 16 13.24 -8.25 5.54
N ALA A 17 12.94 -6.97 5.28
CA ALA A 17 12.37 -6.52 4.01
C ALA A 17 13.32 -6.77 2.82
N CYS A 18 14.62 -6.51 2.99
CA CYS A 18 15.62 -6.79 1.96
C CYS A 18 15.75 -8.30 1.67
N GLU A 19 15.81 -9.13 2.72
CA GLU A 19 15.87 -10.59 2.56
C GLU A 19 14.60 -11.15 1.90
N LEU A 20 13.43 -10.64 2.29
CA LEU A 20 12.15 -11.05 1.71
C LEU A 20 12.03 -10.63 0.24
N GLN A 21 12.48 -9.43 -0.12
CA GLN A 21 12.49 -8.96 -1.50
C GLN A 21 13.27 -9.93 -2.40
N HIS A 22 14.48 -10.34 -2.00
CA HIS A 22 15.27 -11.30 -2.77
C HIS A 22 14.56 -12.65 -2.96
N LYS A 23 13.91 -13.17 -1.90
CA LYS A 23 13.13 -14.41 -1.97
C LYS A 23 11.93 -14.28 -2.92
N LEU A 24 11.21 -13.16 -2.86
CA LEU A 24 10.06 -12.90 -3.72
C LEU A 24 10.47 -12.74 -5.19
N ASP A 25 11.63 -12.17 -5.49
CA ASP A 25 12.14 -12.01 -6.86
C ASP A 25 12.42 -13.33 -7.56
N LEU A 26 12.67 -14.40 -6.80
CA LEU A 26 12.83 -15.75 -7.34
C LEU A 26 11.49 -16.45 -7.61
N LEU A 27 10.39 -15.99 -6.99
CA LEU A 27 9.08 -16.65 -7.02
C LEU A 27 8.03 -15.91 -7.83
N LEU A 28 8.12 -14.58 -7.89
CA LEU A 28 7.12 -13.71 -8.48
C LEU A 28 7.71 -12.92 -9.64
N GLN A 29 6.93 -12.80 -10.72
CA GLN A 29 7.28 -11.90 -11.81
C GLN A 29 7.02 -10.45 -11.40
N ARG A 30 8.02 -9.58 -11.60
CA ARG A 30 7.84 -8.13 -11.45
C ARG A 30 6.79 -7.62 -12.43
N ASP A 31 6.04 -6.61 -12.00
CA ASP A 31 5.03 -5.99 -12.87
C ASP A 31 5.68 -5.28 -14.08
N ALA A 32 4.91 -5.08 -15.14
CA ALA A 32 5.39 -4.54 -16.42
C ALA A 32 5.87 -3.07 -16.35
N HIS A 33 5.66 -2.36 -15.24
CA HIS A 33 6.15 -1.01 -15.03
C HIS A 33 7.53 -0.98 -14.32
N CYS A 34 8.01 -2.12 -13.82
CA CYS A 34 9.32 -2.26 -13.15
C CYS A 34 10.50 -2.58 -14.10
N LEU A 35 10.42 -2.25 -15.40
CA LEU A 35 11.34 -2.78 -16.43
C LEU A 35 12.81 -2.39 -16.25
N GLN A 36 13.09 -1.16 -15.81
CA GLN A 36 14.47 -0.63 -15.72
C GLN A 36 14.89 -0.38 -14.27
N ALA A 37 13.94 0.04 -13.43
CA ALA A 37 14.14 0.30 -12.01
C ALA A 37 12.79 0.24 -11.28
N PRO A 38 12.79 0.06 -9.95
CA PRO A 38 11.59 0.27 -9.16
C PRO A 38 11.05 1.68 -9.36
N TYR A 39 9.73 1.82 -9.55
CA TYR A 39 9.09 3.12 -9.62
C TYR A 39 8.83 3.65 -8.20
N ARG A 40 9.05 4.95 -8.02
CA ARG A 40 8.76 5.65 -6.76
C ARG A 40 7.29 6.05 -6.75
N ILE A 41 6.65 5.83 -5.61
CA ILE A 41 5.28 6.26 -5.36
C ILE A 41 5.31 7.43 -4.39
N ARG A 42 4.55 8.49 -4.70
CA ARG A 42 4.24 9.57 -3.75
C ARG A 42 2.73 9.75 -3.66
N SER A 43 2.22 10.06 -2.48
CA SER A 43 0.78 10.30 -2.30
C SER A 43 0.58 11.50 -1.38
N LEU A 44 -0.04 12.56 -1.93
CA LEU A 44 -0.51 13.70 -1.16
C LEU A 44 -1.96 13.42 -0.77
N TYR A 45 -2.20 13.23 0.52
CA TYR A 45 -3.55 13.04 1.05
C TYR A 45 -4.18 14.40 1.34
N PHE A 46 -5.47 14.50 1.02
CA PHE A 46 -6.30 15.65 1.36
C PHE A 46 -7.20 15.28 2.53
N ASP A 47 -7.49 16.25 3.37
CA ASP A 47 -8.45 16.15 4.46
C ASP A 47 -9.36 17.38 4.44
N THR A 48 -10.45 17.27 5.17
CA THR A 48 -11.30 18.37 5.61
C THR A 48 -10.58 19.29 6.60
N PRO A 49 -10.98 20.58 6.71
CA PRO A 49 -10.37 21.51 7.68
C PRO A 49 -10.43 21.04 9.15
N ASP A 50 -11.40 20.20 9.50
CA ASP A 50 -11.62 19.64 10.83
C ASP A 50 -11.03 18.23 11.03
N ASN A 51 -10.17 17.76 10.11
CA ASN A 51 -9.51 16.44 10.16
C ASN A 51 -10.49 15.25 10.23
N ARG A 52 -11.70 15.41 9.68
CA ARG A 52 -12.71 14.38 9.68
C ARG A 52 -12.21 13.09 9.01
N ASP A 53 -11.56 13.18 7.86
CA ASP A 53 -11.14 11.98 7.11
C ASP A 53 -10.04 11.23 7.89
N TYR A 54 -9.15 11.95 8.59
CA TYR A 54 -8.20 11.38 9.54
C TYR A 54 -8.88 10.63 10.69
N HIS A 55 -9.87 11.24 11.35
CA HIS A 55 -10.57 10.62 12.48
C HIS A 55 -11.39 9.40 12.05
N GLU A 56 -12.08 9.46 10.91
CA GLU A 56 -12.77 8.30 10.31
C GLU A 56 -11.78 7.18 9.97
N ASN A 57 -10.55 7.54 9.53
CA ASN A 57 -9.50 6.57 9.26
C ASN A 57 -9.01 5.85 10.53
N LEU A 58 -8.83 6.57 11.63
CA LEU A 58 -8.46 5.99 12.92
C LEU A 58 -9.56 5.12 13.53
N ALA A 59 -10.82 5.56 13.40
CA ALA A 59 -11.98 4.82 13.89
C ALA A 59 -12.28 3.53 13.10
N GLY A 60 -11.56 3.28 12.00
CA GLY A 60 -11.71 2.07 11.22
C GLY A 60 -13.03 1.99 10.46
N LEU A 61 -13.67 3.14 10.17
CA LEU A 61 -14.94 3.15 9.46
C LEU A 61 -14.80 2.54 8.07
N GLU A 62 -15.76 1.68 7.71
CA GLU A 62 -15.81 1.01 6.40
C GLU A 62 -16.05 2.03 5.28
N CYS A 63 -17.05 2.90 5.45
CA CYS A 63 -17.38 3.97 4.51
C CYS A 63 -16.67 5.28 4.91
N ARG A 64 -15.40 5.41 4.54
CA ARG A 64 -14.60 6.63 4.75
C ARG A 64 -13.99 7.14 3.44
N ARG A 65 -13.77 8.45 3.33
CA ARG A 65 -13.10 9.03 2.16
C ARG A 65 -11.58 8.86 2.23
N LYS A 66 -10.95 8.66 1.07
CA LYS A 66 -9.49 8.59 0.90
C LYS A 66 -9.10 9.35 -0.35
N ILE A 67 -9.09 10.68 -0.27
CA ILE A 67 -8.74 11.55 -1.40
C ILE A 67 -7.23 11.73 -1.43
N ARG A 68 -6.60 11.41 -2.57
CA ARG A 68 -5.17 11.60 -2.75
C ARG A 68 -4.80 11.94 -4.20
N LEU A 69 -3.76 12.75 -4.37
CA LEU A 69 -3.03 12.87 -5.63
C LEU A 69 -1.82 11.92 -5.56
N ARG A 70 -1.62 11.11 -6.61
CA ARG A 70 -0.50 10.14 -6.68
C ARG A 70 0.38 10.41 -7.88
N THR A 71 1.69 10.40 -7.66
CA THR A 71 2.74 10.47 -8.69
C THR A 71 3.76 9.36 -8.50
#